data_AF-A0A9X3N6I2-F1
#
_entry.id   AF-A0A9X3N6I2-F1
#
_cell.length_a   1.000
_cell.length_b   1.000
_cell.length_c   1.000
_cell.angle_alpha   90.00
_cell.angle_beta   90.00
_cell.angle_gamma   90.00
#
_symmetry.space_group_name_H-M   'P 1'
#
loop_
_entity.id
_entity.type
_entity.pdbx_description
1 polymer ?
#
loop_
_entity_poly.entity_id
_entity_poly.type
_entity_poly.pdbx_seq_one_letter_code
_entity_poly.pdbx_strand_id
1 'polypeptide(L)'
;MRRPSPSMLVALVALVFAMTSSATAAVLITGKQVKDGSLTAKDIKKGSITADRLKKGVVPQTTTLGAGRPGDPGPAGATGPAGATGAPGTPGVTIDSLPDEEMVAAGC
;
A
#
# COMPACT_ATOMS: atom_id res chain seq x y z
N MET A 1 24.16 44.61 -52.79
CA MET A 1 24.35 43.55 -51.77
C MET A 1 25.63 43.85 -50.99
N ARG A 2 25.53 44.15 -49.68
CA ARG A 2 26.72 44.42 -48.83
C ARG A 2 27.32 43.09 -48.40
N ARG A 3 28.61 42.90 -48.68
CA ARG A 3 29.36 41.75 -48.17
C ARG A 3 29.64 41.99 -46.68
N PRO A 4 29.31 41.05 -45.78
CA PRO A 4 29.64 41.21 -44.36
C PRO A 4 31.15 41.41 -44.21
N SER A 5 31.55 42.39 -43.39
CA SER A 5 32.96 42.66 -43.15
C SER A 5 33.60 41.51 -42.37
N PRO A 6 34.91 41.26 -42.53
CA PRO A 6 35.62 40.24 -41.76
C PRO A 6 35.40 40.38 -40.25
N SER A 7 35.34 41.61 -39.75
CA SER A 7 35.05 41.93 -38.36
C SER A 7 33.65 41.47 -37.91
N MET A 8 32.65 41.58 -38.79
CA MET A 8 31.29 41.11 -38.52
C MET A 8 31.24 39.59 -38.37
N LEU A 9 31.98 38.86 -39.21
CA LEU A 9 32.06 37.40 -39.11
C LEU A 9 32.72 36.95 -37.81
N VAL A 10 33.82 37.60 -37.43
CA VAL A 10 34.50 37.30 -36.15
C VAL A 10 33.58 37.59 -34.96
N ALA A 11 32.84 38.71 -34.98
CA ALA A 11 31.89 39.05 -33.94
C ALA A 11 30.73 38.02 -33.84
N LEU A 12 30.21 37.55 -34.97
CA LEU A 12 29.14 36.54 -34.98
C LEU A 12 29.63 35.19 -34.45
N VAL A 13 30.83 34.76 -34.83
CA VAL A 13 31.43 33.51 -34.32
C VAL A 13 31.68 33.62 -32.82
N ALA A 14 32.27 34.73 -32.35
CA ALA A 14 32.51 34.97 -30.94
C ALA A 14 31.20 35.01 -30.13
N LEU A 15 30.14 35.62 -30.68
CA LEU A 15 28.83 35.69 -30.04
C LEU A 15 28.19 34.31 -29.89
N VAL A 16 28.21 33.49 -30.94
CA VAL A 16 27.71 32.11 -30.88
C VAL A 16 28.50 31.29 -29.86
N PHE A 17 29.84 31.43 -29.84
CA PHE A 17 30.69 30.73 -28.90
C PHE A 17 30.45 31.16 -27.45
N ALA A 18 30.26 32.46 -27.20
CA ALA A 18 29.95 33.00 -25.88
C ALA A 18 28.62 32.45 -25.33
N MET A 19 27.60 32.34 -26.18
CA MET A 19 26.30 31.77 -25.83
C MET A 19 26.32 30.26 -25.59
N THR A 20 27.31 29.53 -26.12
CA THR A 20 27.37 28.06 -26.07
C THR A 20 27.92 27.51 -24.74
N SER A 21 28.32 28.38 -23.81
CA SER A 21 29.06 27.96 -22.60
C SER A 21 28.23 27.30 -21.48
N SER A 22 26.94 27.59 -21.32
CA SER A 22 26.20 27.23 -20.10
C SER A 22 25.30 26.00 -20.18
N ALA A 23 25.05 25.45 -21.36
CA ALA A 23 24.07 24.37 -21.54
C ALA A 23 24.66 22.95 -21.43
N THR A 24 25.98 22.79 -21.46
CA THR A 24 26.63 21.47 -21.50
C THR A 24 26.68 20.75 -20.15
N ALA A 25 26.59 21.48 -19.03
CA ALA A 25 26.59 20.87 -17.69
C ALA A 25 25.29 20.08 -17.38
N ALA A 26 24.16 20.48 -17.97
CA ALA A 26 22.87 19.84 -17.71
C ALA A 26 22.64 18.54 -18.52
N VAL A 27 23.41 18.33 -19.60
CA VAL A 27 23.18 17.21 -20.55
C VAL A 27 24.26 16.12 -20.48
N LEU A 28 25.48 16.43 -20.03
CA LEU A 28 26.61 15.51 -20.19
C LEU A 28 26.97 14.68 -18.96
N ILE A 29 26.60 15.10 -17.74
CA ILE A 29 26.82 14.29 -16.54
C ILE A 29 25.76 13.19 -16.50
N THR A 30 25.96 12.16 -17.32
CA THR A 30 25.23 10.90 -17.20
C THR A 30 25.80 10.10 -16.04
N GLY A 31 25.03 9.15 -15.48
CA GLY A 31 25.50 8.29 -14.39
C GLY A 31 26.81 7.54 -14.70
N LYS A 32 27.17 7.39 -15.99
CA LYS A 32 28.46 6.81 -16.42
C LYS A 32 29.67 7.66 -16.03
N GLN A 33 29.50 8.97 -15.86
CA GLN A 33 30.56 9.88 -15.43
C GLN A 33 30.61 10.06 -13.91
N VAL A 34 29.60 9.56 -13.20
CA VAL A 34 29.55 9.58 -11.74
C VAL A 34 30.20 8.30 -11.22
N LYS A 35 31.29 8.46 -10.46
CA LYS A 35 31.97 7.32 -9.83
C LYS A 35 31.16 6.81 -8.65
N ASP A 36 31.03 5.50 -8.51
CA ASP A 36 30.34 4.90 -7.36
C ASP A 36 30.95 5.39 -6.05
N GLY A 37 30.08 5.83 -5.14
CA GLY A 37 30.47 6.37 -3.82
C GLY A 37 30.97 7.82 -3.84
N SER A 38 30.99 8.52 -4.97
CA SER A 38 31.44 9.93 -5.02
C SER A 38 30.40 10.93 -4.52
N LEU A 39 29.12 10.54 -4.47
CA LEU A 39 28.02 11.37 -3.96
C LEU A 39 27.75 11.00 -2.51
N THR A 40 27.85 11.99 -1.62
CA THR A 40 27.55 11.82 -0.20
C THR A 40 26.24 12.52 0.17
N ALA A 41 25.71 12.22 1.37
CA ALA A 41 24.49 12.86 1.87
C ALA A 41 24.63 14.40 2.01
N LYS A 42 25.85 14.93 2.11
CA LYS A 42 26.11 16.38 2.15
C LYS A 42 25.86 17.05 0.81
N ASP A 43 26.02 16.31 -0.29
CA ASP A 43 25.83 16.81 -1.65
C ASP A 43 24.36 16.81 -2.07
N ILE A 44 23.50 16.12 -1.29
CA ILE A 44 22.07 15.95 -1.57
C ILE A 44 21.26 16.80 -0.60
N LYS A 45 20.60 17.85 -1.10
CA LYS A 45 19.68 18.65 -0.30
C LYS A 45 18.46 17.82 0.12
N LYS A 46 18.04 17.93 1.38
CA LYS A 46 16.83 17.25 1.89
C LYS A 46 15.60 17.59 1.02
N GLY A 47 14.90 16.55 0.55
CA GLY A 47 13.71 16.69 -0.29
C GLY A 47 13.97 17.02 -1.77
N SER A 48 15.23 17.06 -2.22
CA SER A 48 15.56 17.35 -3.63
C SER A 48 15.29 16.19 -4.60
N ILE A 49 15.28 14.95 -4.09
CA ILE A 49 14.98 13.74 -4.87
C ILE A 49 13.52 13.35 -4.66
N THR A 50 12.68 13.58 -5.67
CA THR A 50 11.26 13.16 -5.68
C THR A 50 11.09 11.78 -6.31
N ALA A 51 10.03 11.07 -5.91
CA ALA A 51 9.73 9.70 -6.35
C ALA A 51 9.73 9.54 -7.89
N ASP A 52 9.27 10.55 -8.62
CA ASP A 52 9.18 10.57 -10.09
C ASP A 52 10.55 10.54 -10.79
N ARG A 53 11.61 10.91 -10.06
CA ARG A 53 13.00 10.88 -10.56
C ARG A 53 13.73 9.58 -10.26
N LEU A 54 13.12 8.69 -9.47
CA LEU A 54 13.66 7.37 -9.19
C LEU A 54 13.10 6.35 -10.18
N LYS A 55 13.96 5.41 -10.61
CA LYS A 55 13.49 4.26 -11.37
C LYS A 55 12.54 3.42 -10.50
N LYS A 56 11.51 2.84 -11.12
CA LYS A 56 10.58 1.91 -10.46
C LYS A 56 11.37 0.82 -9.72
N GLY A 57 11.07 0.62 -8.44
CA GLY A 57 11.70 -0.38 -7.58
C GLY A 57 12.97 0.08 -6.82
N VAL A 58 13.44 1.32 -7.02
CA VAL A 58 14.57 1.87 -6.23
C VAL A 58 14.14 2.26 -4.82
N VAL A 59 12.90 2.73 -4.67
CA VAL A 59 12.33 2.97 -3.35
C VAL A 59 11.79 1.63 -2.84
N PRO A 60 12.34 1.07 -1.75
CA PRO A 60 11.78 -0.13 -1.17
C PRO A 60 10.34 0.17 -0.74
N GLN A 61 9.42 -0.76 -1.02
CA GLN A 61 7.99 -0.63 -0.73
C GLN A 61 7.71 -0.38 0.78
N THR A 62 8.71 -0.63 1.63
CA THR A 62 8.71 -0.34 3.07
C THR A 62 8.91 1.14 3.40
N THR A 63 9.32 1.97 2.44
CA THR A 63 9.38 3.43 2.57
C THR A 63 8.12 4.06 1.98
N THR A 64 6.94 3.52 2.31
CA THR A 64 5.71 4.28 2.23
C THR A 64 5.81 5.41 3.25
N LEU A 65 6.02 6.64 2.77
CA LEU A 65 6.02 7.88 3.56
C LEU A 65 4.63 8.23 4.15
N GLY A 66 3.82 7.25 4.56
CA GLY A 66 2.49 7.54 5.10
C GLY A 66 1.58 6.34 5.38
N ALA A 67 1.89 5.14 4.91
CA ALA A 67 1.14 3.94 5.28
C ALA A 67 2.04 3.08 6.17
N GLY A 68 1.87 3.23 7.49
CA GLY A 68 2.40 2.27 8.46
C GLY A 68 1.91 0.86 8.12
N ARG A 69 2.63 -0.15 8.59
CA ARG A 69 2.18 -1.55 8.47
C ARG A 69 0.73 -1.66 8.97
N PRO A 70 -0.13 -2.48 8.36
CA PRO A 70 -1.44 -2.80 8.93
C PRO A 70 -1.26 -3.18 10.41
N GLY A 71 -2.11 -2.65 11.29
CA GLY A 71 -2.09 -3.01 12.70
C GLY A 71 -2.37 -4.51 12.89
N ASP A 72 -1.89 -5.07 13.99
CA ASP A 72 -2.20 -6.47 14.33
C ASP A 72 -3.72 -6.69 14.46
N PRO A 73 -4.22 -7.90 14.16
CA PRO A 73 -5.62 -8.24 14.40
C PRO A 73 -6.04 -7.96 15.85
N GLY A 74 -7.25 -7.42 16.04
CA GLY A 74 -7.81 -7.21 17.37
C GLY A 74 -7.98 -8.52 18.16
N PRO A 75 -8.09 -8.47 19.49
CA PRO A 75 -8.35 -9.65 20.31
C PRO A 75 -9.68 -10.32 19.92
N ALA A 76 -9.78 -11.62 20.15
CA ALA A 76 -11.04 -12.35 19.99
C ALA A 76 -12.13 -11.74 20.89
N GLY A 77 -13.38 -11.71 20.39
CA GLY A 77 -14.52 -11.23 21.17
C GLY A 77 -14.80 -12.11 22.40
N ALA A 78 -15.50 -11.56 23.39
CA ALA A 78 -15.92 -12.32 24.57
C ALA A 78 -16.84 -13.49 24.17
N THR A 79 -16.79 -14.58 24.94
CA THR A 79 -17.74 -15.69 24.81
C THR A 79 -19.17 -15.17 24.99
N GLY A 80 -20.10 -15.63 24.16
CA GLY A 80 -21.52 -15.29 24.29
C GLY A 80 -22.14 -15.79 25.60
N PRO A 81 -23.31 -15.27 26.00
CA PRO A 81 -24.02 -15.74 27.19
C PRO A 81 -24.41 -17.22 27.04
N ALA A 82 -24.54 -17.92 28.17
CA ALA A 82 -25.10 -19.27 28.19
C ALA A 82 -26.50 -19.29 27.56
N GLY A 83 -26.83 -20.37 26.85
CA GLY A 83 -28.18 -20.57 26.31
C GLY A 83 -29.23 -20.69 27.41
N ALA A 84 -30.49 -20.41 27.07
CA ALA A 84 -31.60 -20.61 27.99
C ALA A 84 -31.71 -22.09 28.40
N THR A 85 -32.12 -22.33 29.65
CA THR A 85 -32.47 -23.68 30.13
C THR A 85 -33.57 -24.28 29.25
N GLY A 86 -33.45 -25.56 28.90
CA GLY A 86 -34.49 -26.26 28.14
C GLY A 86 -35.83 -26.31 28.86
N ALA A 87 -36.91 -26.45 28.10
CA ALA A 87 -38.24 -26.67 28.67
C ALA A 87 -38.29 -27.96 29.49
N PRO A 88 -39.10 -28.02 30.57
CA PRO A 88 -39.37 -29.28 31.27
C PRO A 88 -39.86 -30.35 30.30
N GLY A 89 -39.42 -31.61 30.51
CA GLY A 89 -39.95 -32.75 29.76
C GLY A 89 -41.45 -32.93 30.00
N THR A 90 -42.17 -33.43 29.00
CA THR A 90 -43.57 -33.84 29.18
C THR A 90 -43.66 -34.93 30.27
N PRO A 91 -44.70 -34.91 31.13
CA PRO A 91 -44.96 -36.02 32.04
C PRO A 91 -44.97 -37.36 31.30
N GLY A 92 -44.32 -38.37 31.88
CA GLY A 92 -44.34 -39.72 31.31
C GLY A 92 -45.77 -40.26 31.30
N VAL A 93 -46.21 -40.80 30.16
CA VAL A 93 -47.45 -41.56 30.09
C VAL A 93 -47.18 -42.90 30.78
N THR A 94 -47.53 -43.00 32.05
CA THR A 94 -47.67 -44.30 32.72
C THR A 94 -48.84 -45.03 32.08
N ILE A 95 -48.58 -46.25 31.60
CA ILE A 95 -49.57 -47.19 31.02
C ILE A 95 -50.70 -47.58 31.98
N ASP A 96 -50.71 -47.05 33.21
CA ASP A 96 -51.76 -47.24 34.23
C ASP A 96 -53.04 -46.44 33.93
N SER A 97 -53.02 -45.57 32.92
CA SER A 97 -54.19 -44.76 32.52
C SER A 97 -54.89 -45.26 31.25
N LEU A 98 -54.70 -46.54 30.90
CA LEU A 98 -55.67 -47.26 30.07
C LEU A 98 -56.87 -47.62 30.97
N PRO A 99 -58.10 -47.11 30.73
CA PRO A 99 -59.29 -47.78 31.24
C PRO A 99 -59.43 -49.10 30.47
N ASP A 100 -58.65 -50.10 30.88
CA ASP A 100 -58.96 -51.50 30.64
C ASP A 100 -60.25 -51.82 31.42
N GLU A 101 -61.25 -52.32 30.70
CA GLU A 101 -62.38 -53.10 31.24
C GLU A 101 -63.53 -52.33 31.96
N GLU A 102 -64.35 -51.56 31.24
CA GLU A 102 -65.81 -51.63 31.50
C GLU A 102 -66.30 -52.98 30.95
N MET A 103 -66.01 -54.01 31.74
CA MET A 103 -66.42 -55.41 31.56
C MET A 103 -67.95 -55.48 31.48
N VAL A 104 -68.45 -55.45 30.25
CA VAL A 104 -69.81 -55.82 29.87
C VAL A 104 -70.02 -57.30 30.16
N ALA A 105 -71.02 -57.58 31.00
CA ALA A 105 -71.86 -58.77 31.03
C ALA A 105 -71.21 -60.16 31.18
N ALA A 106 -71.44 -60.83 32.31
CA ALA A 106 -72.13 -62.13 32.38
C ALA A 106 -72.00 -62.78 33.76
N GLY A 107 -73.14 -63.23 34.30
CA GLY A 107 -73.25 -64.60 34.82
C GLY A 107 -72.97 -64.84 36.31
N CYS A 108 -74.08 -65.05 37.02
CA CYS A 108 -74.27 -65.89 38.21
C CYS A 108 -73.86 -65.33 39.58
#